data_AF-A0A7V4YUX7-F1
#
_entry.id   AF-A0A7V4YUX7-F1
#
_cell.length_a   1.000
_cell.length_b   1.000
_cell.length_c   1.000
_cell.angle_alpha   90.00
_cell.angle_beta   90.00
_cell.angle_gamma   90.00
#
_symmetry.space_group_name_H-M   'P 1'
#
loop_
_entity.id
_entity.type
_entity.pdbx_description
1 polymer ?
#
loop_
_entity_poly.entity_id
_entity_poly.type
_entity_poly.pdbx_seq_one_letter_code
_entity_poly.pdbx_strand_id
1 'polypeptide(L)'
;MTEQQTPSKLQIRLPLILAATLAAGMFIGQQLPRYGANARFIPGGQAGPVAGTLDEILRYIEAKYVDTVSAEQVKNGAIEHLLEQLDPHSVYITPDELAAVEDDMSGNFEGVGIEFLMVDDTIQVVTPLSGGPSEAAGILPGDKIVTINDTT
;
A
#
# COMPACT_ATOMS: atom_id res chain seq x y z
N MET A 1 -16.23 72.74 -13.70
CA MET A 1 -17.28 71.93 -14.36
C MET A 1 -16.72 70.54 -14.53
N THR A 2 -17.18 69.58 -13.74
CA THR A 2 -16.80 68.16 -13.89
C THR A 2 -18.06 67.35 -13.62
N GLU A 3 -18.75 66.96 -14.69
CA GLU A 3 -19.88 66.05 -14.65
C GLU A 3 -19.42 64.68 -14.14
N GLN A 4 -19.98 64.25 -13.01
CA GLN A 4 -19.84 62.88 -12.55
C GLN A 4 -20.80 61.99 -13.35
N GLN A 5 -20.26 61.31 -14.37
CA GLN A 5 -20.96 60.22 -15.04
C GLN A 5 -21.05 59.02 -14.08
N THR A 6 -22.28 58.68 -13.67
CA THR A 6 -22.54 57.46 -12.89
C THR A 6 -22.33 56.24 -13.79
N PRO A 7 -21.57 55.22 -13.34
CA PRO A 7 -21.30 54.04 -14.17
C PRO A 7 -22.61 53.33 -14.50
N SER A 8 -22.76 52.91 -15.76
CA SER A 8 -23.99 52.25 -16.21
C SER A 8 -24.25 50.95 -15.43
N LYS A 9 -25.51 50.68 -15.09
CA LYS A 9 -25.94 49.49 -14.31
C LYS A 9 -25.44 48.16 -14.92
N LEU A 10 -25.14 48.15 -16.21
CA LEU A 10 -24.63 46.99 -16.94
C LEU A 10 -23.17 46.66 -16.59
N GLN A 11 -22.32 47.67 -16.35
CA GLN A 11 -20.92 47.46 -15.97
C GLN A 11 -20.76 46.88 -14.56
N ILE A 12 -21.74 47.11 -13.68
CA ILE A 12 -21.76 46.55 -12.32
C ILE A 12 -22.33 45.12 -12.33
N ARG A 13 -23.33 44.83 -13.16
CA ARG A 13 -23.99 43.50 -13.22
C ARG A 13 -23.20 42.47 -14.01
N LEU A 14 -22.44 42.88 -15.03
CA LEU A 14 -21.66 41.98 -15.88
C LEU A 14 -20.62 41.13 -15.12
N PRO A 15 -19.75 41.68 -14.24
CA PRO A 15 -18.80 40.85 -13.49
C PRO A 15 -19.50 39.90 -12.52
N LEU A 16 -20.66 40.29 -11.99
CA LEU A 16 -21.42 39.46 -11.05
C LEU A 16 -22.07 38.26 -11.75
N ILE A 17 -22.61 38.45 -12.96
CA ILE A 17 -23.13 37.36 -13.79
C ILE A 17 -22.00 36.42 -14.21
N LEU A 18 -20.84 36.96 -14.59
CA LEU A 18 -19.69 36.15 -15.00
C LEU A 18 -19.12 35.33 -13.84
N ALA A 19 -19.07 35.90 -12.62
CA ALA A 19 -18.68 35.16 -11.43
C ALA A 19 -19.68 34.05 -11.10
N ALA A 20 -20.98 34.32 -11.23
CA ALA A 20 -22.03 33.34 -10.99
C ALA A 20 -22.01 32.19 -12.00
N THR A 21 -21.78 32.46 -13.29
CA THR A 21 -21.65 31.42 -14.32
C THR A 21 -20.40 30.57 -14.13
N LEU A 22 -19.27 31.19 -13.75
CA LEU A 22 -18.03 30.48 -13.42
C LEU A 22 -18.22 29.55 -12.20
N ALA A 23 -18.85 30.07 -11.13
CA ALA A 23 -19.14 29.29 -9.93
C ALA A 23 -20.10 28.12 -10.22
N ALA A 24 -21.15 28.35 -11.01
CA ALA A 24 -22.07 27.30 -11.43
C ALA A 24 -21.37 26.23 -12.29
N GLY A 25 -20.53 26.64 -13.24
CA GLY A 25 -19.74 25.73 -14.06
C GLY A 25 -18.77 24.88 -13.24
N MET A 26 -18.07 25.48 -12.27
CA MET A 26 -17.21 24.75 -11.33
C MET A 26 -18.00 23.78 -10.46
N PHE A 27 -19.18 24.19 -9.96
CA PHE A 27 -20.02 23.35 -9.11
C PHE A 27 -20.57 22.12 -9.87
N ILE A 28 -21.04 22.31 -11.10
CA ILE A 28 -21.49 21.22 -11.99
C ILE A 28 -20.29 20.33 -12.35
N GLY A 29 -19.13 20.92 -12.64
CA GLY A 29 -17.91 20.18 -12.93
C GLY A 29 -17.42 19.28 -11.79
N GLN A 30 -17.70 19.65 -10.53
CA GLN A 30 -17.39 18.83 -9.36
C GLN A 30 -18.34 17.65 -9.15
N GLN A 31 -19.59 17.71 -9.65
CA GLN A 31 -20.57 16.63 -9.49
C GLN A 31 -20.52 15.55 -10.58
N LEU A 32 -19.79 15.77 -11.67
CA LEU A 32 -19.60 14.76 -12.71
C LEU A 32 -18.66 13.66 -12.18
N PRO A 33 -19.04 12.36 -12.26
CA PRO A 33 -18.14 11.26 -11.96
C PRO A 33 -16.90 11.38 -12.84
N ARG A 34 -15.71 11.50 -12.23
CA ARG A 34 -14.44 11.65 -12.93
C ARG A 34 -14.11 10.36 -13.68
N TYR A 35 -14.70 10.19 -14.86
CA TYR A 35 -14.42 9.09 -15.75
C TYR A 35 -13.06 9.35 -16.43
N GLY A 36 -11.98 8.89 -15.80
CA GLY A 36 -10.70 8.66 -16.46
C GLY A 36 -9.97 9.88 -17.01
N ALA A 37 -9.96 11.00 -16.30
CA ALA A 37 -8.98 12.05 -16.54
C ALA A 37 -8.22 12.32 -15.25
N ASN A 38 -7.04 11.72 -15.13
CA ASN A 38 -5.99 12.10 -14.18
C ASN A 38 -5.42 13.49 -14.54
N ALA A 39 -6.28 14.46 -14.84
CA ALA A 39 -5.92 15.87 -14.93
C ALA A 39 -5.90 16.45 -13.50
N ARG A 40 -4.96 15.96 -12.69
CA ARG A 40 -4.44 16.77 -11.57
C ARG A 40 -3.79 17.98 -12.25
N PHE A 41 -4.48 19.12 -12.24
CA PHE A 41 -3.94 20.42 -12.64
C PHE A 41 -2.83 20.83 -11.65
N ILE A 42 -1.68 20.18 -11.72
CA ILE A 42 -0.41 20.68 -11.18
C ILE A 42 0.40 21.15 -12.39
N PRO A 43 0.61 22.46 -12.57
CA PRO A 43 1.47 22.95 -13.65
C PRO A 43 2.91 22.49 -13.35
N GLY A 44 3.40 21.51 -14.11
CA GLY A 44 4.79 21.03 -14.07
C GLY A 44 5.02 19.55 -13.74
N GLY A 45 3.98 18.79 -13.37
CA GLY A 45 4.11 17.36 -13.03
C GLY A 45 3.68 16.44 -14.16
N GLN A 46 4.53 16.17 -15.15
CA GLN A 46 4.26 15.12 -16.13
C GLN A 46 4.50 13.75 -15.46
N ALA A 47 3.44 13.12 -14.96
CA ALA A 47 3.46 11.69 -14.73
C ALA A 47 3.65 11.01 -16.09
N GLY A 48 4.74 10.26 -16.27
CA GLY A 48 5.07 9.64 -17.55
C GLY A 48 3.99 8.65 -18.04
N PRO A 49 4.00 8.28 -19.33
CA PRO A 49 2.99 7.41 -19.97
C PRO A 49 2.74 6.08 -19.24
N VAL A 50 3.76 5.58 -18.54
CA VAL A 50 3.76 4.28 -17.87
C VAL A 50 2.83 4.25 -16.65
N ALA A 51 2.77 5.34 -15.88
CA ALA A 51 1.95 5.39 -14.66
C ALA A 51 0.45 5.25 -14.98
N GLY A 52 -0.01 5.88 -16.08
CA GLY A 52 -1.42 5.81 -16.46
C GLY A 52 -1.86 4.44 -17.00
N THR A 53 -0.95 3.68 -17.61
CA THR A 53 -1.29 2.40 -18.25
C THR A 53 -1.55 1.31 -17.22
N LEU A 54 -0.72 1.22 -16.18
CA LEU A 54 -0.88 0.21 -15.12
C LEU A 54 -2.17 0.44 -14.32
N ASP A 55 -2.44 1.70 -13.96
CA ASP A 55 -3.65 2.12 -13.27
C ASP A 55 -4.92 1.80 -14.09
N GLU A 56 -4.86 1.97 -15.41
CA GLU A 56 -5.98 1.66 -16.30
C GLU A 56 -6.27 0.17 -16.37
N ILE A 57 -5.23 -0.67 -16.46
CA ILE A 57 -5.36 -2.13 -16.45
C ILE A 57 -5.97 -2.61 -15.13
N LEU A 58 -5.47 -2.13 -14.00
CA LEU A 58 -5.99 -2.49 -12.67
C LEU A 58 -7.47 -2.11 -12.54
N ARG A 59 -7.85 -0.90 -12.99
CA ARG A 59 -9.25 -0.45 -13.01
C ARG A 59 -10.13 -1.33 -13.90
N TYR A 60 -9.62 -1.77 -15.05
CA TYR A 60 -10.38 -2.63 -15.94
C TYR A 60 -10.61 -4.01 -15.33
N ILE A 61 -9.59 -4.58 -14.69
CA ILE A 61 -9.70 -5.85 -13.95
C ILE A 61 -10.76 -5.71 -12.86
N GLU A 62 -10.66 -4.70 -12.00
CA GLU A 62 -11.63 -4.49 -10.92
C GLU A 62 -13.08 -4.32 -11.43
N ALA A 63 -13.28 -3.60 -12.53
CA ALA A 63 -14.61 -3.28 -13.04
C ALA A 63 -15.25 -4.37 -13.92
N LYS A 64 -14.46 -5.27 -14.50
CA LYS A 64 -14.91 -6.21 -15.55
C LYS A 64 -14.60 -7.68 -15.25
N TYR A 65 -13.83 -7.97 -14.21
CA TYR A 65 -13.54 -9.35 -13.85
C TYR A 65 -14.74 -10.04 -13.21
N VAL A 66 -14.89 -11.33 -13.48
CA VAL A 66 -16.07 -12.12 -13.09
C VAL A 66 -16.06 -12.48 -11.61
N ASP A 67 -14.87 -12.62 -11.02
CA ASP A 67 -14.68 -12.97 -9.60
C ASP A 67 -14.30 -11.75 -8.76
N THR A 68 -14.55 -11.83 -7.45
CA THR A 68 -14.11 -10.83 -6.48
C THR A 68 -12.61 -10.94 -6.26
N VAL A 69 -11.83 -10.30 -7.10
CA VAL A 69 -10.38 -10.17 -6.92
C VAL A 69 -10.08 -9.00 -5.99
N SER A 70 -9.20 -9.22 -5.01
CA SER A 70 -8.69 -8.12 -4.20
C SER A 70 -7.73 -7.27 -5.05
N ALA A 71 -8.06 -6.00 -5.25
CA ALA A 71 -7.21 -5.06 -5.98
C ALA A 71 -5.79 -4.98 -5.38
N GLU A 72 -5.68 -5.16 -4.06
CA GLU A 72 -4.40 -5.17 -3.35
C GLU A 72 -3.54 -6.39 -3.70
N GLN A 73 -4.13 -7.59 -3.78
CA GLN A 73 -3.41 -8.80 -4.16
C GLN A 73 -2.88 -8.71 -5.60
N VAL A 74 -3.70 -8.21 -6.53
CA VAL A 74 -3.30 -8.03 -7.93
C VAL A 74 -2.18 -7.00 -8.05
N LYS A 75 -2.26 -5.91 -7.29
CA LYS A 75 -1.21 -4.88 -7.25
C LYS A 75 0.10 -5.43 -6.71
N ASN A 76 0.08 -6.13 -5.58
CA ASN A 76 1.28 -6.67 -4.94
C ASN A 76 1.95 -7.71 -5.84
N GLY A 77 1.18 -8.64 -6.43
CA GLY A 77 1.73 -9.63 -7.37
C GLY A 77 2.28 -9.00 -8.66
N ALA A 78 1.68 -7.90 -9.14
CA ALA A 78 2.23 -7.17 -10.28
C ALA A 78 3.58 -6.52 -9.94
N ILE A 79 3.73 -5.94 -8.74
CA ILE A 79 5.01 -5.34 -8.30
C ILE A 79 6.09 -6.41 -8.16
N GLU A 80 5.76 -7.52 -7.52
CA GLU A 80 6.68 -8.65 -7.32
C GLU A 80 7.23 -9.14 -8.67
N HIS A 81 6.34 -9.40 -9.64
CA HIS A 81 6.75 -9.88 -10.95
C HIS A 81 7.58 -8.86 -11.75
N LEU A 82 7.30 -7.56 -11.57
CA LEU A 82 8.12 -6.50 -12.19
C LEU A 82 9.53 -6.45 -11.60
N LEU A 83 9.69 -6.70 -10.30
CA LEU A 83 11.00 -6.73 -9.64
C LEU A 83 11.79 -7.99 -9.98
N GLU A 84 11.14 -9.16 -10.04
CA GLU A 84 11.74 -10.43 -10.48
C GLU A 84 12.41 -10.30 -11.86
N GLN A 85 11.78 -9.56 -12.78
CA GLN A 85 12.32 -9.34 -14.13
C GLN A 85 13.48 -8.34 -14.17
N LEU A 86 13.62 -7.49 -13.16
CA LEU A 86 14.65 -6.46 -13.12
C LEU A 86 15.97 -7.01 -12.58
N ASP A 87 15.94 -7.66 -11.42
CA ASP A 87 17.11 -8.24 -10.76
C ASP A 87 16.70 -9.37 -9.81
N PRO A 88 17.31 -10.57 -9.86
CA PRO A 88 17.06 -11.67 -8.93
C PRO A 88 17.30 -11.34 -7.44
N HIS A 89 17.94 -10.21 -7.12
CA HIS A 89 18.15 -9.77 -5.74
C HIS A 89 17.17 -8.68 -5.27
N SER A 90 16.25 -8.23 -6.13
CA SER A 90 15.22 -7.26 -5.75
C SER A 90 13.97 -7.97 -5.24
N VAL A 91 13.53 -7.63 -4.04
CA VAL A 91 12.32 -8.20 -3.41
C VAL A 91 11.38 -7.07 -3.00
N TYR A 92 10.07 -7.28 -3.17
CA TYR A 92 9.03 -6.41 -2.63
C TYR A 92 8.62 -6.91 -1.25
N ILE A 93 8.62 -6.04 -0.25
CA ILE A 93 8.15 -6.35 1.10
C ILE A 93 6.77 -5.73 1.27
N THR A 94 5.76 -6.56 1.53
CA THR A 94 4.40 -6.07 1.77
C THR A 94 4.28 -5.45 3.18
N PRO A 95 3.27 -4.59 3.43
CA PRO A 95 2.98 -4.10 4.79
C PRO A 95 2.76 -5.24 5.80
N ASP A 96 2.15 -6.33 5.30
CA ASP A 96 2.03 -7.67 5.88
C ASP A 96 3.29 -8.17 6.58
N GLU A 97 4.37 -8.14 5.79
CA GLU A 97 5.64 -8.82 6.07
C GLU A 97 6.68 -7.89 6.69
N LEU A 98 6.46 -6.58 6.62
CA LEU A 98 7.43 -5.57 7.04
C LEU A 98 7.90 -5.79 8.47
N ALA A 99 6.98 -6.09 9.39
CA ALA A 99 7.31 -6.34 10.80
C ALA A 99 8.25 -7.55 10.96
N ALA A 100 7.96 -8.66 10.28
CA ALA A 100 8.78 -9.87 10.36
C ALA A 100 10.18 -9.65 9.77
N VAL A 101 10.29 -8.87 8.69
CA VAL A 101 11.59 -8.51 8.09
C VAL A 101 12.36 -7.57 9.01
N GLU A 102 11.70 -6.60 9.65
CA GLU A 102 12.34 -5.70 10.62
C GLU A 102 12.86 -6.45 11.85
N ASP A 103 12.12 -7.45 12.35
CA ASP A 103 12.55 -8.31 13.46
C ASP A 103 13.81 -9.12 13.08
N ASP A 104 13.84 -9.71 11.88
CA ASP A 104 15.00 -10.44 11.35
C ASP A 104 16.23 -9.52 11.19
N MET A 105 16.02 -8.31 10.63
CA MET A 105 17.09 -7.32 10.43
C MET A 105 17.63 -6.71 11.73
N SER A 106 16.77 -6.49 12.72
CA SER A 106 17.16 -5.94 14.02
C SER A 106 17.84 -6.99 14.91
N GLY A 107 17.75 -8.28 14.54
CA GLY A 107 18.24 -9.38 15.35
C GLY A 107 17.43 -9.58 16.64
N ASN A 108 16.30 -8.89 16.80
CA ASN A 108 15.32 -9.16 17.85
C ASN A 108 14.47 -10.34 17.41
N PHE A 109 15.04 -11.54 17.49
CA PHE A 109 14.24 -12.75 17.42
C PHE A 109 13.42 -12.86 18.72
N GLU A 110 12.13 -12.54 18.65
CA GLU A 110 11.19 -12.92 19.70
C GLU A 110 10.97 -14.42 19.62
N GLY A 111 11.51 -15.15 20.60
CA GLY A 111 11.44 -16.60 20.62
C GLY A 111 11.79 -17.18 21.97
N VAL A 112 11.59 -18.49 22.12
CA VAL A 112 11.91 -19.21 23.35
C VAL A 112 13.43 -19.40 23.56
N GLY A 113 14.24 -19.25 22.50
CA GLY A 113 15.70 -19.36 22.57
C GLY A 113 16.20 -20.80 22.62
N ILE A 114 15.82 -21.62 21.64
CA ILE A 114 16.32 -22.98 21.45
C ILE A 114 16.96 -23.13 20.07
N GLU A 115 18.04 -23.88 20.00
CA GLU A 115 18.51 -24.49 18.77
C GLU A 115 17.83 -25.86 18.65
N PHE A 116 17.20 -26.14 17.51
CA PHE A 116 16.48 -27.38 17.28
C PHE A 116 16.83 -27.98 15.92
N LEU A 117 16.59 -29.28 15.81
CA LEU A 117 16.67 -30.01 14.56
C LEU A 117 15.41 -30.85 14.35
N MET A 118 15.07 -31.12 13.10
CA MET A 118 13.93 -31.97 12.76
C MET A 118 14.42 -33.41 12.55
N VAL A 119 13.97 -34.34 13.41
CA VAL A 119 14.29 -35.78 13.34
C VAL A 119 12.99 -36.56 13.33
N ASP A 120 12.80 -37.41 12.34
CA ASP A 120 11.61 -38.28 12.22
C ASP A 120 10.29 -37.49 12.40
N ASP A 121 10.14 -36.40 11.65
CA ASP A 121 9.00 -35.47 11.71
C ASP A 121 8.73 -34.85 13.11
N THR A 122 9.71 -34.92 14.01
CA THR A 122 9.62 -34.35 15.36
C THR A 122 10.70 -33.31 15.58
N ILE A 123 10.33 -32.18 16.19
CA ILE A 123 11.31 -31.16 16.60
C ILE A 123 12.06 -31.66 17.83
N GLN A 124 13.37 -31.81 17.72
CA GLN A 124 14.25 -32.17 18.82
C GLN A 124 15.17 -31.00 19.19
N VAL A 125 15.25 -30.70 20.47
CA VAL A 125 16.12 -29.64 21.01
C VAL A 125 17.56 -30.10 20.93
N VAL A 126 18.41 -29.32 20.25
CA VAL A 126 19.87 -29.50 20.23
C VAL A 126 20.45 -28.93 21.51
N THR A 127 20.20 -27.64 21.75
CA THR A 127 20.63 -26.94 22.97
C THR A 127 19.76 -25.71 23.22
N PRO A 128 19.39 -25.41 24.47
CA PRO A 128 18.86 -24.10 24.81
C PRO A 128 19.97 -23.03 24.71
N LEU A 129 19.57 -21.79 24.40
CA LEU A 129 20.46 -20.64 24.42
C LEU A 129 20.82 -20.29 25.87
N SER A 130 22.11 -20.16 26.18
CA SER A 130 22.57 -19.89 27.56
C SER A 130 22.11 -18.50 28.04
N GLY A 131 21.51 -18.44 29.22
CA GLY A 131 20.85 -17.25 29.76
C GLY A 131 19.51 -16.92 29.11
N GLY A 132 19.00 -17.76 28.21
CA GLY A 132 17.73 -17.57 27.51
C GLY A 132 16.51 -18.09 28.28
N PRO A 133 15.29 -17.76 27.83
CA PRO A 133 14.05 -18.19 28.48
C PRO A 133 13.91 -19.72 28.59
N SER A 134 14.38 -20.46 27.58
CA SER A 134 14.31 -21.94 27.57
C SER A 134 15.19 -22.60 28.61
N GLU A 135 16.38 -22.06 28.88
CA GLU A 135 17.24 -22.57 29.96
C GLU A 135 16.60 -22.28 31.33
N ALA A 136 16.01 -21.09 31.52
CA ALA A 136 15.28 -20.72 32.73
C ALA A 136 14.02 -21.59 32.94
N ALA A 137 13.39 -22.05 31.86
CA ALA A 137 12.28 -22.98 31.88
C ALA A 137 12.71 -24.45 32.11
N GLY A 138 14.01 -24.72 32.11
CA GLY A 138 14.57 -26.06 32.37
C GLY A 138 14.52 -27.01 31.17
N ILE A 139 14.41 -26.50 29.94
CA ILE A 139 14.49 -27.30 28.71
C ILE A 139 15.92 -27.82 28.55
N LEU A 140 16.06 -29.10 28.19
CA LEU A 140 17.36 -29.77 28.08
C LEU A 140 17.66 -30.22 26.65
N PRO A 141 18.96 -30.36 26.31
CA PRO A 141 19.39 -31.05 25.09
C PRO A 141 18.75 -32.43 24.95
N GLY A 142 18.13 -32.70 23.80
CA GLY A 142 17.49 -33.96 23.48
C GLY A 142 15.98 -34.02 23.70
N ASP A 143 15.38 -33.00 24.32
CA ASP A 143 13.93 -32.90 24.50
C ASP A 143 13.20 -32.87 23.15
N LYS A 144 12.03 -33.51 23.10
CA LYS A 144 11.17 -33.54 21.92
C LYS A 144 9.97 -32.62 22.11
N ILE A 145 9.77 -31.70 21.19
CA ILE A 145 8.59 -30.85 21.17
C ILE A 145 7.49 -31.59 20.44
N VAL A 146 6.48 -32.02 21.20
CA VAL A 146 5.33 -32.80 20.71
C VAL A 146 4.11 -31.95 20.42
N THR A 147 4.02 -30.73 20.95
CA THR A 147 2.86 -29.84 20.76
C THR A 147 3.28 -28.40 21.06
N ILE A 148 2.80 -27.46 20.25
CA ILE A 148 2.97 -26.01 20.46
C ILE A 148 1.57 -25.40 20.54
N ASN A 149 1.18 -24.93 21.73
CA ASN A 149 -0.19 -24.48 22.02
C ASN A 149 -1.22 -25.57 21.64
N ASP A 150 -1.99 -25.36 20.58
CA ASP A 150 -3.02 -26.28 20.09
C ASP A 150 -2.61 -27.00 18.78
N THR A 151 -1.41 -26.75 18.28
CA THR A 151 -0.89 -27.34 17.04
C THR A 151 0.01 -28.53 17.40
N THR A 152 -0.31 -29.68 16.81
CA THR A 152 0.45 -30.94 16.94
C THR A 152 1.33 -31.16 15.74
#